data_AF-A0A845JYE9-F1
#
_entry.id   AF-A0A845JYE9-F1
#
_cell.length_a   1.000
_cell.length_b   1.000
_cell.length_c   1.000
_cell.angle_alpha   90.00
_cell.angle_beta   90.00
_cell.angle_gamma   90.00
#
_symmetry.space_group_name_H-M   'P 1'
#
loop_
_entity.id
_entity.type
_entity.pdbx_description
1 polymer ?
#
loop_
_entity_poly.entity_id
_entity_poly.type
_entity_poly.pdbx_seq_one_letter_code
_entity_poly.pdbx_strand_id
1 'polypeptide(L)'
;FFRLAPGREVRLKHAFIIKCEQVIKDENTGEVVELRCTYDPESKSGSSMEGRKVKGTLHWLSAAHAQSAEVRLYNSLFLKENPADEKECPELGASVNPDSLEIIQNAYIEPFLKDAVGGDRFQFLRLGYFCVDNESSVSGTPVFNRTVTLRDTWAKITKKSN
;
A
#
# COMPACT_ATOMS: atom_id res chain seq x y z
N PHE A 1 -7.76 -13.32 -10.18
CA PHE A 1 -6.98 -12.84 -9.02
C PHE A 1 -5.55 -13.37 -9.08
N PHE A 2 -4.51 -12.52 -9.12
CA PHE A 2 -3.10 -12.91 -9.33
C PHE A 2 -2.19 -12.70 -8.10
N ARG A 3 -2.75 -12.79 -6.89
CA ARG A 3 -2.00 -12.68 -5.62
C ARG A 3 -2.05 -14.01 -4.87
N LEU A 4 -1.50 -14.01 -3.65
CA LEU A 4 -1.50 -15.17 -2.75
C LEU A 4 -2.92 -15.61 -2.40
N ALA A 5 -3.17 -16.91 -2.39
CA ALA A 5 -4.40 -17.54 -1.91
C ALA A 5 -4.07 -18.96 -1.43
N PRO A 6 -4.96 -19.64 -0.68
CA PRO A 6 -4.74 -21.01 -0.22
C PRO A 6 -4.29 -21.95 -1.35
N GLY A 7 -3.20 -22.68 -1.13
CA GLY A 7 -2.61 -23.61 -2.10
C GLY A 7 -1.90 -22.95 -3.30
N ARG A 8 -1.86 -21.62 -3.38
CA ARG A 8 -1.25 -20.89 -4.51
C ARG A 8 0.09 -20.29 -4.16
N GLU A 9 0.90 -20.16 -5.20
CA GLU A 9 2.23 -19.57 -5.13
C GLU A 9 2.26 -18.11 -5.59
N VAL A 10 3.13 -17.32 -4.96
CA VAL A 10 3.44 -15.95 -5.36
C VAL A 10 4.92 -15.66 -5.17
N ARG A 11 5.50 -14.78 -5.99
CA ARG A 11 6.87 -14.30 -5.78
C ARG A 11 6.88 -13.13 -4.80
N LEU A 12 7.77 -13.15 -3.83
CA LEU A 12 8.14 -11.96 -3.07
C LEU A 12 9.20 -11.18 -3.86
N LYS A 13 8.97 -9.88 -4.07
CA LYS A 13 9.87 -9.03 -4.85
C LYS A 13 11.28 -9.07 -4.24
N HIS A 14 12.28 -9.31 -5.07
CA HIS A 14 13.70 -9.45 -4.68
C HIS A 14 14.01 -10.61 -3.72
N ALA A 15 13.07 -11.54 -3.50
CA ALA A 15 13.24 -12.68 -2.62
C ALA A 15 12.81 -13.99 -3.32
N PHE A 16 12.15 -14.89 -2.58
CA PHE A 16 11.77 -16.23 -3.00
C PHE A 16 10.30 -16.32 -3.45
N ILE A 17 9.92 -17.45 -4.03
CA ILE A 17 8.53 -17.87 -4.20
C ILE A 17 8.05 -18.49 -2.89
N ILE A 18 6.86 -18.08 -2.46
CA ILE A 18 6.16 -18.66 -1.32
C ILE A 18 4.85 -19.33 -1.75
N LYS A 19 4.40 -20.33 -0.99
CA LYS A 19 3.10 -20.99 -1.15
C LYS A 19 2.31 -20.87 0.15
N CYS A 20 1.05 -20.44 0.06
CA CYS A 20 0.16 -20.37 1.23
C CYS A 20 -0.34 -21.77 1.57
N GLU A 21 0.04 -22.29 2.73
CA GLU A 21 -0.39 -23.61 3.22
C GLU A 21 -1.61 -23.50 4.14
N GLN A 22 -1.63 -22.48 5.02
CA GLN A 22 -2.69 -22.32 6.01
C GLN A 22 -3.07 -20.85 6.20
N VAL A 23 -4.37 -20.62 6.41
CA VAL A 23 -4.93 -19.32 6.79
C VAL A 23 -5.42 -19.46 8.23
N ILE A 24 -4.84 -18.70 9.15
CA ILE A 24 -5.28 -18.62 10.53
C ILE A 24 -6.25 -17.45 10.65
N LYS A 25 -7.39 -17.69 11.29
CA LYS A 25 -8.43 -16.70 11.51
C LYS A 25 -8.70 -16.54 12.99
N ASP A 26 -9.09 -15.33 13.39
CA ASP A 26 -9.67 -15.10 14.70
C ASP A 26 -11.01 -15.84 14.81
N GLU A 27 -11.21 -16.55 15.92
CA GLU A 27 -12.39 -17.40 16.11
C GLU A 27 -13.68 -16.60 16.33
N ASN A 28 -13.59 -15.39 16.87
CA ASN A 28 -14.74 -14.56 17.20
C ASN A 28 -15.15 -13.67 16.02
N THR A 29 -14.19 -13.07 15.32
CA THR A 29 -14.46 -12.13 14.22
C THR A 29 -14.43 -12.79 12.85
N GLY A 30 -13.71 -13.91 12.71
CA GLY A 30 -13.47 -14.56 11.42
C GLY A 30 -12.43 -13.85 10.53
N GLU A 31 -11.79 -12.79 11.03
CA GLU A 31 -10.75 -12.04 10.32
C GLU A 31 -9.46 -12.87 10.19
N VAL A 32 -8.72 -12.66 9.08
CA VAL A 32 -7.44 -13.34 8.85
C VAL A 32 -6.33 -12.65 9.65
N VAL A 33 -5.68 -13.39 10.56
CA VAL A 33 -4.64 -12.85 11.45
C VAL A 33 -3.23 -13.32 11.08
N GLU A 34 -3.09 -14.49 10.44
CA GLU A 34 -1.79 -15.04 10.05
C GLU A 34 -1.93 -15.92 8.80
N LEU A 35 -0.91 -15.87 7.93
CA LEU A 35 -0.75 -16.79 6.80
C LEU A 35 0.51 -17.61 6.99
N ARG A 36 0.37 -18.94 7.12
CA ARG A 36 1.53 -19.84 7.18
C ARG A 36 1.89 -20.30 5.78
N CYS A 37 3.12 -19.98 5.39
CA CYS A 37 3.61 -20.25 4.06
C CYS A 37 4.91 -21.07 4.11
N THR A 38 5.10 -21.90 3.09
CA THR A 38 6.41 -22.46 2.76
C THR A 38 7.08 -21.56 1.73
N TYR A 39 8.41 -21.61 1.64
CA TYR A 39 9.17 -20.95 0.58
C TYR A 39 10.09 -21.96 -0.11
N ASP A 40 10.42 -21.68 -1.36
CA ASP A 40 11.35 -22.47 -2.14
C ASP A 40 12.76 -21.83 -2.12
N PRO A 41 13.78 -22.48 -1.50
CA PRO A 41 15.14 -21.96 -1.42
C PRO A 41 15.85 -21.78 -2.77
N GLU A 42 15.48 -22.54 -3.80
CA GLU A 42 16.10 -22.45 -5.14
C GLU A 42 15.52 -21.30 -5.97
N SER A 43 14.39 -20.75 -5.54
CA SER A 43 13.62 -19.75 -6.27
C SER A 43 14.08 -18.29 -6.08
N LYS A 44 15.26 -18.07 -5.48
CA LYS A 44 15.79 -16.72 -5.22
C LYS A 44 15.71 -15.87 -6.50
N SER A 45 15.26 -14.62 -6.35
CA SER A 45 15.10 -13.72 -7.49
C SER A 45 16.42 -13.58 -8.26
N GLY A 46 16.39 -13.85 -9.57
CA GLY A 46 17.56 -13.87 -10.44
C GLY A 46 18.11 -15.27 -10.77
N SER A 47 17.68 -16.32 -10.04
CA SER A 47 18.03 -17.71 -10.36
C SER A 47 17.32 -18.20 -11.64
N SER A 48 17.97 -19.12 -12.38
CA SER A 48 17.33 -19.79 -13.53
C SER A 48 16.25 -20.74 -13.02
N MET A 49 15.00 -20.32 -13.13
CA MET A 49 13.85 -21.17 -12.83
C MET A 49 13.45 -21.92 -14.09
N GLU A 50 13.88 -23.17 -14.23
CA GLU A 50 13.46 -24.02 -15.34
C GLU A 50 11.93 -24.20 -15.30
N GLY A 51 11.23 -23.56 -16.24
CA GLY A 51 9.80 -23.78 -16.52
C GLY A 51 8.78 -23.24 -15.50
N ARG A 52 9.16 -22.97 -14.23
CA ARG A 52 8.19 -22.55 -13.19
C ARG A 52 7.80 -21.07 -13.30
N LYS A 53 6.59 -20.83 -13.84
CA LYS A 53 6.00 -19.48 -13.95
C LYS A 53 5.01 -19.20 -12.82
N VAL A 54 5.30 -18.17 -12.03
CA VAL A 54 4.37 -17.65 -11.01
C VAL A 54 3.65 -16.41 -11.54
N LYS A 55 2.33 -16.35 -11.36
CA LYS A 55 1.46 -15.33 -11.98
C LYS A 55 1.50 -13.96 -11.30
N GLY A 56 2.19 -13.80 -10.17
CA GLY A 56 2.17 -12.58 -9.37
C GLY A 56 3.45 -12.33 -8.58
N THR A 57 3.70 -11.06 -8.28
CA THR A 57 4.78 -10.62 -7.39
C THR A 57 4.24 -9.62 -6.38
N LEU A 58 4.55 -9.81 -5.10
CA LEU A 58 4.15 -8.92 -4.00
C LEU A 58 5.37 -8.12 -3.49
N HIS A 59 5.15 -6.89 -3.04
CA HIS A 59 6.08 -6.28 -2.09
C HIS A 59 5.88 -6.95 -0.73
N TRP A 60 6.88 -6.85 0.13
CA TRP A 60 6.88 -7.43 1.46
C TRP A 60 7.93 -6.68 2.30
N LEU A 61 7.86 -6.85 3.61
CA LEU A 61 8.86 -6.37 4.56
C LEU A 61 9.18 -7.49 5.53
N SER A 62 10.41 -7.50 6.05
CA SER A 62 10.78 -8.39 7.15
C SER A 62 10.24 -7.83 8.47
N ALA A 63 9.35 -8.55 9.14
CA ALA A 63 8.77 -8.09 10.41
C ALA A 63 9.83 -7.78 11.49
N ALA A 64 10.96 -8.50 11.50
CA ALA A 64 12.04 -8.29 12.46
C ALA A 64 12.83 -6.99 12.22
N HIS A 65 12.79 -6.44 11.00
CA HIS A 65 13.58 -5.27 10.61
C HIS A 65 12.72 -4.05 10.29
N ALA A 66 11.47 -4.26 9.90
CA ALA A 66 10.54 -3.21 9.54
C ALA A 66 10.42 -2.16 10.67
N GLN A 67 10.38 -0.90 10.27
CA GLN A 67 10.16 0.22 11.18
C GLN A 67 8.71 0.68 11.08
N SER A 68 8.22 1.38 12.09
CA SER A 68 6.88 1.97 12.07
C SER A 68 6.94 3.43 11.67
N ALA A 69 5.96 3.88 10.89
CA ALA A 69 5.79 5.27 10.51
C ALA A 69 4.32 5.60 10.23
N GLU A 70 3.98 6.88 10.34
CA GLU A 70 2.71 7.40 9.87
C GLU A 70 2.71 7.55 8.35
N VAL A 71 1.66 7.05 7.70
CA VAL A 71 1.45 7.20 6.27
C VAL A 71 0.10 7.87 6.02
N ARG A 72 0.12 9.01 5.32
CA ARG A 72 -1.05 9.79 4.93
C ARG A 72 -1.39 9.50 3.47
N LEU A 73 -2.53 8.87 3.25
CA LEU A 73 -3.05 8.55 1.93
C LEU A 73 -4.01 9.64 1.47
N TYR A 74 -3.48 10.60 0.71
CA TYR A 74 -4.29 11.62 0.08
C TYR A 74 -5.04 11.07 -1.14
N ASN A 75 -6.27 11.53 -1.31
CA ASN A 75 -7.12 11.40 -2.48
C ASN A 75 -7.63 12.80 -2.89
N SER A 76 -8.42 12.87 -3.96
CA SER A 76 -9.05 14.12 -4.38
C SER A 76 -9.87 14.74 -3.25
N LEU A 77 -9.73 16.06 -3.08
CA LEU A 77 -10.43 16.82 -2.04
C LEU A 77 -11.94 16.90 -2.27
N PHE A 78 -12.38 16.93 -3.53
CA PHE A 78 -13.79 17.02 -3.90
C PHE A 78 -14.23 15.79 -4.68
N LEU A 79 -15.52 15.46 -4.58
CA LEU A 79 -16.13 14.36 -5.35
C LEU A 79 -16.54 14.77 -6.76
N LYS A 80 -16.76 16.06 -6.99
CA LYS A 80 -17.17 16.64 -8.27
C LYS A 80 -15.97 17.23 -9.02
N GLU A 81 -16.05 17.20 -10.34
CA GLU A 81 -15.00 17.70 -11.22
C GLU A 81 -14.92 19.23 -11.19
N ASN A 82 -16.08 19.91 -11.13
CA ASN A 82 -16.16 21.35 -10.97
C ASN A 82 -16.81 21.75 -9.64
N PRO A 83 -16.06 21.78 -8.52
CA PRO A 83 -16.62 22.15 -7.23
C PRO A 83 -17.05 23.62 -7.12
N ALA A 84 -16.70 24.46 -8.09
CA ALA A 84 -17.09 25.87 -8.15
C ALA A 84 -18.42 26.10 -8.87
N ASP A 85 -19.01 25.08 -9.52
CA ASP A 85 -20.35 25.19 -10.09
C ASP A 85 -21.39 25.05 -8.98
N GLU A 86 -22.05 26.15 -8.63
CA GLU A 86 -23.11 26.18 -7.62
C GLU A 86 -24.31 25.27 -7.95
N LYS A 87 -24.47 24.87 -9.23
CA LYS A 87 -25.50 23.89 -9.61
C LYS A 87 -25.10 22.46 -9.28
N GLU A 88 -23.81 22.14 -9.37
CA GLU A 88 -23.28 20.82 -9.03
C GLU A 88 -22.94 20.68 -7.54
N CYS A 89 -22.51 21.79 -6.94
CA CYS A 89 -22.08 21.92 -5.55
C CYS A 89 -22.74 23.15 -4.91
N PRO A 90 -24.04 23.08 -4.55
CA PRO A 90 -24.73 24.19 -3.89
C PRO A 90 -24.08 24.60 -2.56
N GLU A 91 -23.43 23.65 -1.90
CA GLU A 91 -22.65 23.87 -0.69
C GLU A 91 -21.27 23.22 -0.84
N LEU A 92 -20.23 24.05 -0.99
CA LEU A 92 -18.85 23.59 -1.23
C LEU A 92 -18.35 22.61 -0.15
N GLY A 93 -18.72 22.86 1.12
CA GLY A 93 -18.36 21.99 2.24
C GLY A 93 -18.97 20.59 2.13
N ALA A 94 -20.21 20.48 1.65
CA ALA A 94 -20.88 19.20 1.45
C ALA A 94 -20.27 18.38 0.29
N SER A 95 -19.54 19.04 -0.62
CA SER A 95 -18.89 18.40 -1.76
C SER A 95 -17.47 17.88 -1.47
N VAL A 96 -16.96 18.13 -0.26
CA VAL A 96 -15.67 17.60 0.20
C VAL A 96 -15.75 16.08 0.30
N ASN A 97 -14.74 15.40 -0.25
CA ASN A 97 -14.59 13.97 -0.16
C ASN A 97 -14.19 13.60 1.28
N PRO A 98 -15.02 12.84 2.02
CA PRO A 98 -14.67 12.39 3.36
C PRO A 98 -13.45 11.45 3.37
N ASP A 99 -13.19 10.78 2.24
CA ASP A 99 -12.04 9.90 2.04
C ASP A 99 -10.84 10.65 1.40
N SER A 100 -10.82 11.99 1.44
CA SER A 100 -9.73 12.80 0.88
C SER A 100 -8.40 12.59 1.60
N LEU A 101 -8.44 12.15 2.87
CA LEU A 101 -7.28 11.80 3.67
C LEU A 101 -7.58 10.59 4.55
N GLU A 102 -6.78 9.54 4.39
CA GLU A 102 -6.73 8.40 5.32
C GLU A 102 -5.36 8.37 6.00
N ILE A 103 -5.31 8.29 7.33
CA ILE A 103 -4.07 8.25 8.10
C ILE A 103 -3.86 6.83 8.65
N ILE A 104 -2.75 6.21 8.26
CA ILE A 104 -2.29 4.93 8.79
C ILE A 104 -1.17 5.21 9.79
N GLN A 105 -1.49 5.18 11.08
CA GLN A 105 -0.54 5.55 12.14
C GLN A 105 0.64 4.59 12.28
N ASN A 106 0.39 3.28 12.13
CA ASN A 106 1.37 2.23 12.38
C ASN A 106 1.69 1.45 11.10
N ALA A 107 1.98 2.16 10.01
CA ALA A 107 2.42 1.51 8.78
C ALA A 107 3.84 0.98 8.95
N TYR A 108 4.15 -0.14 8.29
CA TYR A 108 5.50 -0.68 8.26
C TYR A 108 6.28 -0.17 7.06
N ILE A 109 7.53 0.21 7.29
CA ILE A 109 8.48 0.70 6.27
C ILE A 109 9.81 -0.07 6.33
N GLU A 110 10.58 -0.01 5.25
CA GLU A 110 11.94 -0.56 5.22
C GLU A 110 12.86 0.16 6.22
N PRO A 111 13.87 -0.51 6.80
CA PRO A 111 14.76 0.07 7.80
C PRO A 111 15.43 1.37 7.35
N PHE A 112 15.87 1.44 6.09
CA PHE A 112 16.60 2.60 5.56
C PHE A 112 15.74 3.87 5.50
N LEU A 113 14.41 3.73 5.50
CA LEU A 113 13.50 4.87 5.43
C LEU A 113 13.37 5.60 6.77
N LYS A 114 13.85 5.01 7.87
CA LYS A 114 13.84 5.63 9.20
C LYS A 114 14.57 6.97 9.25
N ASP A 115 15.64 7.09 8.48
CA ASP A 115 16.52 8.26 8.44
C ASP A 115 16.19 9.20 7.26
N ALA A 116 15.06 8.97 6.58
CA ALA A 116 14.61 9.84 5.50
C ALA A 116 14.23 11.23 6.04
N VAL A 117 14.58 12.28 5.29
CA VAL A 117 14.41 13.68 5.71
C VAL A 117 13.30 14.36 4.92
N GLY A 118 12.77 15.46 5.47
CA GLY A 118 11.72 16.26 4.83
C GLY A 118 12.01 16.56 3.37
N GLY A 119 11.04 16.24 2.50
CA GLY A 119 11.13 16.49 1.06
C GLY A 119 11.76 15.35 0.25
N ASP A 120 12.32 14.33 0.91
CA ASP A 120 12.73 13.10 0.24
C ASP A 120 11.54 12.43 -0.46
N ARG A 121 11.81 11.77 -1.59
CA ARG A 121 10.78 11.20 -2.47
C ARG A 121 11.09 9.75 -2.78
N PHE A 122 10.09 8.89 -2.61
CA PHE A 122 10.22 7.45 -2.79
C PHE A 122 9.05 6.89 -3.60
N GLN A 123 9.32 5.81 -4.33
CA GLN A 123 8.26 4.97 -4.86
C GLN A 123 8.06 3.77 -3.93
N PHE A 124 6.93 3.72 -3.23
CA PHE A 124 6.55 2.52 -2.50
C PHE A 124 5.98 1.52 -3.50
N LEU A 125 6.69 0.39 -3.66
CA LEU A 125 6.43 -0.56 -4.74
C LEU A 125 4.98 -1.02 -4.75
N ARG A 126 4.33 -0.88 -5.91
CA ARG A 126 2.92 -1.25 -6.14
C ARG A 126 1.88 -0.41 -5.37
N LEU A 127 2.30 0.59 -4.59
CA LEU A 127 1.42 1.46 -3.80
C LEU A 127 1.29 2.85 -4.41
N GLY A 128 2.41 3.52 -4.69
CA GLY A 128 2.39 4.90 -5.16
C GLY A 128 3.75 5.59 -5.02
N TYR A 129 3.75 6.89 -5.28
CA TYR A 129 4.85 7.78 -4.94
C TYR A 129 4.52 8.52 -3.66
N PHE A 130 5.53 8.64 -2.79
CA PHE A 130 5.41 9.21 -1.46
C PHE A 130 6.54 10.23 -1.25
N CYS A 131 6.26 11.27 -0.48
CA CYS A 131 7.27 12.19 0.03
C CYS A 131 7.26 12.21 1.55
N VAL A 132 8.40 12.53 2.15
CA VAL A 132 8.52 12.78 3.59
C VAL A 132 7.97 14.17 3.89
N ASP A 133 7.06 14.26 4.85
CA ASP A 133 6.44 15.51 5.26
C ASP A 133 7.48 16.46 5.89
N ASN A 134 7.51 17.72 5.47
CA ASN A 134 8.54 18.68 5.92
C ASN A 134 8.30 19.21 7.34
N GLU A 135 7.07 19.13 7.83
CA GLU A 135 6.66 19.80 9.07
C GLU A 135 6.48 18.80 10.21
N SER A 136 5.91 17.64 9.88
CA SER A 136 5.53 16.59 10.83
C SER A 136 6.63 15.56 11.04
N SER A 137 7.59 15.44 10.11
CA SER A 137 8.66 14.45 10.23
C SER A 137 9.76 14.96 11.15
N VAL A 138 10.13 14.13 12.11
CA VAL A 138 11.32 14.35 12.95
C VAL A 138 12.27 13.16 12.82
N SER A 139 13.54 13.37 13.17
CA SER A 139 14.58 12.34 13.04
C SER A 139 14.16 11.04 13.72
N GLY A 140 14.15 9.94 12.96
CA GLY A 140 13.78 8.60 13.44
C GLY A 140 12.28 8.29 13.41
N THR A 141 11.40 9.27 13.15
CA THR A 141 9.96 9.09 12.99
C THR A 141 9.45 9.87 11.77
N PRO A 142 9.78 9.40 10.55
CA PRO A 142 9.33 10.03 9.32
C PRO A 142 7.82 9.89 9.15
N VAL A 143 7.18 10.91 8.57
CA VAL A 143 5.78 10.88 8.14
C VAL A 143 5.74 10.91 6.63
N PHE A 144 5.03 9.97 6.01
CA PHE A 144 4.97 9.87 4.55
C PHE A 144 3.62 10.30 3.99
N ASN A 145 3.64 11.24 3.05
CA ASN A 145 2.47 11.67 2.31
C ASN A 145 2.46 10.98 0.94
N ARG A 146 1.36 10.31 0.58
CA ARG A 146 1.18 9.79 -0.78
C ARG A 146 0.98 10.96 -1.74
N THR A 147 1.99 11.22 -2.57
CA THR A 147 1.93 12.25 -3.61
C THR A 147 0.95 11.87 -4.71
N VAL A 148 1.04 10.63 -5.21
CA VAL A 148 0.15 10.12 -6.26
C VAL A 148 0.15 8.60 -6.29
N THR A 149 -0.97 8.01 -6.72
CA THR A 149 -1.07 6.57 -7.00
C THR A 149 -0.30 6.19 -8.27
N LEU A 150 0.04 4.91 -8.42
CA LEU A 150 0.76 4.44 -9.63
C LEU A 150 -0.06 4.49 -10.92
N ARG A 151 -1.38 4.58 -10.80
CA ARG A 151 -2.34 4.61 -11.90
C ARG A 151 -3.48 5.51 -11.51
N ASP A 152 -4.06 6.19 -12.49
CA ASP A 152 -5.24 7.02 -12.27
C ASP A 152 -6.41 6.18 -11.75
N THR A 153 -7.03 6.67 -10.68
CA THR A 153 -8.18 6.09 -10.01
C THR A 153 -9.41 6.98 -10.04
N TRP A 154 -9.33 8.18 -10.61
CA TRP A 154 -10.41 9.17 -10.62
C TRP A 154 -11.71 8.61 -11.22
N ALA A 155 -11.61 7.93 -12.36
CA ALA A 155 -12.73 7.30 -13.04
C ALA A 155 -13.44 6.19 -12.22
N LYS A 156 -12.83 5.69 -11.14
CA LYS A 156 -13.48 4.74 -10.21
C LYS A 156 -14.15 5.44 -9.04
N ILE A 157 -13.62 6.57 -8.60
CA ILE A 157 -14.17 7.37 -7.49
C ILE A 157 -15.49 7.98 -7.94
N THR A 158 -15.54 8.60 -9.12
CA THR A 158 -16.76 9.19 -9.70
C THR A 158 -17.88 8.17 -9.92
N LYS A 159 -17.55 6.90 -10.18
CA LYS A 159 -18.53 5.80 -10.32
C LYS A 159 -19.14 5.32 -9.01
N LYS A 160 -18.51 5.57 -7.87
CA LYS A 160 -19.05 5.21 -6.54
C LYS A 160 -19.91 6.32 -5.94
N SER A 161 -19.72 7.57 -6.38
CA SER A 161 -20.45 8.74 -5.91
C SER A 161 -21.71 9.07 -6.72
N ASN A 162 -22.03 8.26 -7.74
CA ASN A 162 -23.27 8.30 -8.52
C ASN A 162 -24.11 7.07 -8.16
#